data_AF-A0AAD9JTV7-F1
#
_entry.id   AF-A0AAD9JTV7-F1
#
_cell.length_a   1.000
_cell.length_b   1.000
_cell.length_c   1.000
_cell.angle_alpha   90.00
_cell.angle_beta   90.00
_cell.angle_gamma   90.00
#
_symmetry.space_group_name_H-M   'P 1'
#
loop_
_entity.id
_entity.type
_entity.pdbx_description
1 polymer ?
#
loop_
_entity_poly.entity_id
_entity_poly.type
_entity_poly.pdbx_seq_one_letter_code
_entity_poly.pdbx_strand_id
1 'polypeptide(L)' 'MADVENAVPCTADSVMKIASISKPITMTVLARLWERGSIDIDAPIGRYVKTWPRKTWKGEKVRHSLVIRYT' A
#
# COMPACT_ATOMS: atom_id res chain seq x y z
N MET A 1 -3.61 13.84 -25.35
CA MET A 1 -3.84 12.54 -26.02
C MET A 1 -3.74 11.45 -24.97
N ALA A 2 -4.63 10.46 -25.02
CA ALA A 2 -4.60 9.30 -24.12
C ALA A 2 -3.55 8.28 -24.58
N ASP A 3 -3.32 8.20 -25.89
CA ASP A 3 -2.27 7.41 -26.52
C ASP A 3 -1.70 8.24 -27.68
N VAL A 4 -0.42 8.59 -27.58
CA VAL A 4 0.25 9.44 -28.57
C VAL A 4 0.59 8.65 -29.82
N GLU A 5 1.01 7.39 -29.68
CA GLU A 5 1.43 6.53 -30.80
C GLU A 5 0.25 6.22 -31.74
N ASN A 6 -0.94 6.08 -31.17
CA ASN A 6 -2.17 5.80 -31.91
C ASN A 6 -3.04 7.04 -32.14
N ALA A 7 -2.53 8.25 -31.85
CA ALA A 7 -3.25 9.52 -32.00
C ALA A 7 -4.63 9.54 -31.31
N VAL A 8 -4.76 8.87 -30.16
CA VAL A 8 -6.03 8.77 -29.43
C VAL A 8 -6.25 10.04 -28.58
N PRO A 9 -7.34 10.80 -28.77
CA PRO A 9 -7.63 11.97 -27.96
C PRO A 9 -7.94 11.58 -26.51
N CYS A 10 -7.67 12.48 -25.55
CA CYS A 10 -8.18 12.30 -24.19
C CYS A 10 -9.68 12.62 -24.16
N THR A 11 -10.44 11.78 -23.48
CA THR A 11 -11.86 11.96 -23.17
C THR A 11 -12.07 11.99 -21.66
N ALA A 12 -13.29 12.29 -21.21
CA ALA A 12 -13.65 12.20 -19.80
C ALA A 12 -13.48 10.77 -19.23
N ASP A 13 -13.61 9.74 -20.08
CA ASP A 13 -13.50 8.33 -19.70
C ASP A 13 -12.07 7.78 -19.79
N SER A 14 -11.09 8.61 -20.19
CA SER A 14 -9.70 8.16 -20.32
C SER A 14 -9.08 7.85 -18.96
N VAL A 15 -8.64 6.61 -18.76
CA VAL A 15 -7.99 6.16 -17.53
C VAL A 15 -6.52 6.58 -17.52
N MET A 16 -6.09 7.20 -16.41
CA MET A 16 -4.73 7.70 -16.23
C MET A 16 -4.03 7.01 -15.05
N LYS A 17 -2.70 6.92 -15.11
CA LYS A 17 -1.89 6.49 -13.95
C LYS A 17 -1.83 7.63 -12.94
N ILE A 18 -2.43 7.42 -11.76
CA ILE A 18 -2.51 8.44 -10.70
C ILE A 18 -1.34 8.41 -9.71
N ALA A 19 -0.35 7.55 -9.94
CA ALA A 19 0.86 7.40 -9.14
C ALA A 19 0.57 7.33 -7.62
N SER A 20 1.17 8.22 -6.82
CA SER A 20 1.05 8.19 -5.36
C SER A 20 -0.35 8.50 -4.82
N ILE A 21 -1.29 8.97 -5.64
CA ILE A 21 -2.71 9.13 -5.25
C ILE A 21 -3.34 7.78 -4.89
N SER A 22 -2.79 6.65 -5.36
CA SER A 22 -3.25 5.32 -4.95
C SER A 22 -3.01 5.02 -3.45
N LYS A 23 -2.03 5.68 -2.80
CA LYS A 23 -1.70 5.42 -1.38
C LYS A 23 -2.85 5.73 -0.42
N PRO A 24 -3.48 6.93 -0.43
CA PRO A 24 -4.61 7.21 0.45
C PRO A 24 -5.82 6.29 0.19
N ILE A 25 -6.02 5.82 -1.05
CA ILE A 25 -7.07 4.84 -1.36
C ILE A 25 -6.78 3.52 -0.62
N THR A 26 -5.56 2.98 -0.74
CA THR A 26 -5.15 1.77 -0.01
C THR A 26 -5.26 1.95 1.51
N MET A 27 -4.86 3.11 2.04
CA MET A 27 -4.98 3.41 3.47
C MET A 27 -6.43 3.48 3.95
N THR A 28 -7.36 3.94 3.10
CA THR A 28 -8.79 3.95 3.41
C THR A 28 -9.33 2.53 3.56
N VAL A 29 -8.97 1.63 2.64
CA VAL A 29 -9.34 0.21 2.73
C VAL A 29 -8.75 -0.42 4.00
N LEU A 30 -7.48 -0.12 4.29
CA LEU A 30 -6.82 -0.60 5.50
C LEU A 30 -7.53 -0.15 6.78
N ALA A 31 -7.93 1.12 6.86
CA ALA A 31 -8.65 1.67 8.01
C ALA A 31 -9.98 0.95 8.25
N ARG A 32 -10.74 0.66 7.18
CA ARG A 32 -12.00 -0.10 7.29
C ARG A 32 -11.77 -1.53 7.78
N LEU A 33 -10.69 -2.19 7.35
CA LEU A 33 -10.33 -3.54 7.82
C LEU A 33 -9.90 -3.55 9.29
N TRP A 34 -9.21 -2.49 9.72
CA TRP A 34 -8.83 -2.30 11.11
C TRP A 34 -10.04 -2.08 12.02
N GLU A 35 -10.98 -1.20 11.63
CA GLU A 35 -12.23 -0.97 12.37
C GLU A 35 -13.08 -2.25 12.52
N ARG A 36 -13.04 -3.13 11.52
CA ARG A 36 -13.72 -4.44 11.54
C ARG A 36 -12.97 -5.51 12.36
N GLY A 37 -11.83 -5.18 12.95
CA GLY A 37 -10.98 -6.13 13.68
C GLY A 37 -10.33 -7.21 12.81
N SER A 38 -10.38 -7.08 11.47
CA SER A 38 -9.84 -8.05 10.52
C SER A 38 -8.33 -7.90 10.33
N ILE A 39 -7.81 -6.68 10.51
CA ILE A 39 -6.39 -6.36 10.53
C ILE A 39 -6.04 -5.67 11.85
N ASP A 40 -4.90 -6.06 12.41
CA ASP A 40 -4.22 -5.42 13.52
C ASP A 40 -2.95 -4.76 12.94
N ILE A 41 -2.94 -3.43 12.96
CA ILE A 41 -1.86 -2.61 12.38
C ILE A 41 -0.57 -2.62 13.22
N ASP A 42 -0.66 -3.10 14.46
CA ASP A 42 0.46 -3.26 15.39
C ASP A 42 1.03 -4.68 15.36
N ALA A 43 0.30 -5.64 14.80
CA ALA A 43 0.79 -7.00 14.61
C ALA A 43 1.97 -7.05 13.64
N PRO A 44 2.94 -7.96 13.84
CA PRO A 44 4.02 -8.17 12.90
C PRO A 44 3.47 -8.65 11.55
N ILE A 45 4.01 -8.12 10.45
CA ILE A 45 3.55 -8.46 9.08
C ILE A 45 3.52 -9.97 8.80
N GLY A 46 4.40 -10.75 9.43
CA GLY A 46 4.44 -12.21 9.32
C GLY A 46 3.16 -12.93 9.77
N ARG A 47 2.30 -12.26 10.56
CA ARG A 47 0.95 -12.75 10.93
C ARG A 47 0.06 -12.88 9.69
N TYR A 48 0.18 -11.94 8.76
CA TYR A 48 -0.64 -11.88 7.54
C TYR A 48 0.08 -12.47 6.33
N VAL A 49 1.39 -12.26 6.23
CA VAL A 49 2.22 -12.74 5.11
C VAL A 49 3.24 -13.74 5.64
N LYS A 50 2.89 -15.03 5.64
CA LYS A 50 3.71 -16.10 6.25
C LYS A 50 5.09 -16.27 5.61
N THR A 51 5.24 -15.91 4.34
CA THR A 51 6.49 -15.98 3.59
C THR A 51 7.40 -14.76 3.81
N TRP A 52 6.99 -13.79 4.65
CA TRP A 52 7.77 -12.58 4.86
C TRP A 52 9.10 -12.88 5.57
N PRO A 53 10.25 -12.48 4.99
CA PRO A 53 11.55 -12.77 5.56
C PRO A 53 11.77 -12.03 6.88
N ARG A 54 12.42 -12.69 7.85
CA ARG A 54 12.87 -12.03 9.07
C ARG A 54 14.07 -11.15 8.74
N LYS A 55 13.93 -9.83 8.93
CA LYS A 55 15.05 -8.90 8.78
C LYS A 55 15.68 -8.57 10.12
N THR A 56 17.00 -8.48 10.12
CA THR A 56 17.80 -7.96 11.22
C THR A 56 18.53 -6.70 10.76
N TRP A 57 18.67 -5.73 11.65
CA TRP A 57 19.45 -4.51 11.44
C TRP A 57 20.38 -4.32 12.62
N LYS A 58 21.69 -4.22 12.37
CA LYS A 58 22.73 -4.17 13.42
C LYS A 58 22.61 -5.28 14.49
N GLY A 59 22.13 -6.46 14.10
CA GLY A 59 21.93 -7.60 15.01
C GLY A 59 20.57 -7.62 15.73
N GLU A 60 19.78 -6.55 15.64
CA GLU A 60 18.45 -6.48 16.25
C GLU A 60 17.35 -6.86 15.25
N LYS A 61 16.30 -7.52 15.74
CA LYS A 61 15.13 -7.89 14.92
C LYS A 61 14.31 -6.64 14.61
N VAL A 62 14.11 -6.34 13.34
CA VAL A 62 13.26 -5.22 12.91
C VAL A 62 11.82 -5.69 12.73
N ARG A 63 10.88 -5.05 13.44
CA ARG A 63 9.45 -5.21 13.14
C ARG A 63 9.09 -4.33 11.95
N HIS A 64 8.47 -4.93 10.95
CA HIS A 64 7.87 -4.19 9.84
C HIS A 64 6.46 -3.79 10.24
N SER A 65 6.21 -2.49 10.28
CA SER A 65 4.86 -1.93 10.44
C SER A 65 4.16 -1.82 9.09
N LEU A 66 2.84 -1.96 9.09
CA LEU A 66 2.01 -1.80 7.89
C LEU A 66 1.82 -0.31 7.53
N VAL A 67 2.02 0.57 8.50
CA VAL A 67 1.94 2.03 8.36
C VAL A 67 3.29 2.67 8.65
N ILE A 68 3.61 3.75 7.93
CA ILE A 68 4.80 4.57 8.22
C ILE A 68 4.52 5.35 9.49
N ARG A 69 5.37 5.20 10.49
CA ARG A 69 5.32 5.95 11.74
C ARG A 69 6.39 7.04 11.69
N TYR A 70 6.00 8.26 12.01
CA TYR A 70 6.94 9.31 12.37
C TYR A 70 7.01 9.31 13.89
N THR A 71 8.07 8.72 14.44
CA THR A 71 8.47 8.86 15.85
C THR A 71 9.31 10.10 16.03
#